data_AF-A0A6G0TIH2-F1
#
_entry.id   AF-A0A6G0TIH2-F1
#
_cell.length_a   1.000
_cell.length_b   1.000
_cell.length_c   1.000
_cell.angle_alpha   90.00
_cell.angle_beta   90.00
_cell.angle_gamma   90.00
#
_symmetry.space_group_name_H-M   'P 1'
#
loop_
_entity.id
_entity.type
_entity.pdbx_description
1 polymer ?
#
loop_
_entity_poly.entity_id
_entity_poly.type
_entity_poly.pdbx_seq_one_letter_code
_entity_poly.pdbx_strand_id
1 'polypeptide(L)'
;MIIQTMRVNALVEIVQSARLGQIHPSLINTKALLEQFKDIKLVLPSEINMPLEVETNNVYDLVKLSNLTVYYNKNNLVFILNIPLVYQHDLSLYKLILLPVCVADNKKKCMYIRFKHDFLAVTKSKEFYSTYDNFNPTICKTAHEFLICPETHPLHPRSMRPVCEILLIQEPREVPESYEIRYVEMATTVFHKLRHKNEWLYVTNNDSVFVTCEEDKESKNHILEGAGIIALNETCHGYANRDVLIPGRVTGKTQYNDFIPTSVLKELNNDSGNDHFIKTMKFHHVKTNQMSDLNDITITQEQAPEQLQLKLLYQQIESKMYVVVVIGITTIIVILVISCALSLLLKFLTNKTGRKPYEEPFQLEEKWTQVNTNDLLEATAPSERSLATIPEKVIETTFSLYPKLKT
;
A
#
# COMPACT_ATOMS: atom_id res chain seq x y z
N MET A 1 -6.46 -68.74 8.74
CA MET A 1 -7.64 -67.84 8.72
C MET A 1 -7.38 -66.51 9.43
N ILE A 2 -7.53 -66.37 10.76
CA ILE A 2 -7.50 -65.06 11.48
C ILE A 2 -6.30 -64.16 11.11
N ILE A 3 -5.08 -64.72 11.05
CA ILE A 3 -3.86 -63.96 10.70
C ILE A 3 -3.88 -63.43 9.25
N GLN A 4 -4.56 -64.13 8.32
CA GLN A 4 -4.72 -63.65 6.94
C GLN A 4 -5.74 -62.51 6.85
N THR A 5 -6.88 -62.60 7.55
CA THR A 5 -7.85 -61.48 7.58
C THR A 5 -7.26 -60.25 8.25
N MET A 6 -6.48 -60.38 9.33
CA MET A 6 -5.74 -59.25 9.92
C MET A 6 -4.76 -58.60 8.93
N ARG A 7 -4.01 -59.39 8.15
CA ARG A 7 -3.09 -58.85 7.13
C ARG A 7 -3.80 -58.19 5.95
N VAL A 8 -4.96 -58.71 5.54
CA VAL A 8 -5.78 -58.09 4.48
C VAL A 8 -6.38 -56.77 4.96
N ASN A 9 -6.91 -56.71 6.18
CA ASN A 9 -7.47 -55.48 6.75
C ASN A 9 -6.41 -54.38 6.84
N ALA A 10 -5.22 -54.68 7.40
CA ALA A 10 -4.12 -53.72 7.48
C ALA A 10 -3.67 -53.21 6.09
N LEU A 11 -3.68 -54.05 5.06
CA LEU A 11 -3.38 -53.63 3.69
C LEU A 11 -4.47 -52.70 3.11
N VAL A 12 -5.74 -52.98 3.41
CA VAL A 12 -6.87 -52.13 3.02
C VAL A 12 -6.79 -50.77 3.73
N GLU A 13 -6.48 -50.73 5.02
CA GLU A 13 -6.26 -49.50 5.81
C GLU A 13 -5.10 -48.68 5.22
N ILE A 14 -3.96 -49.31 4.92
CA ILE A 14 -2.81 -48.68 4.24
C ILE A 14 -3.21 -48.06 2.90
N VAL A 15 -3.99 -48.78 2.08
CA VAL A 15 -4.48 -48.29 0.78
C VAL A 15 -5.50 -47.15 0.94
N GLN A 16 -6.33 -47.18 1.99
CA GLN A 16 -7.25 -46.09 2.31
C GLN A 16 -6.52 -44.82 2.73
N SER A 17 -5.53 -44.90 3.64
CA SER A 17 -4.67 -43.77 3.98
C SER A 17 -3.95 -43.22 2.74
N ALA A 18 -3.37 -44.09 1.92
CA ALA A 18 -2.69 -43.71 0.68
C ALA A 18 -3.59 -42.91 -0.28
N ARG A 19 -4.86 -43.33 -0.44
CA ARG A 19 -5.85 -42.61 -1.27
C ARG A 19 -6.25 -41.25 -0.70
N LEU A 20 -6.02 -40.99 0.58
CA LEU A 20 -6.21 -39.70 1.24
C LEU A 20 -4.94 -38.84 1.27
N GLY A 21 -3.85 -39.29 0.61
CA GLY A 21 -2.55 -38.61 0.66
C GLY A 21 -1.83 -38.75 2.01
N GLN A 22 -2.20 -39.75 2.81
CA GLN A 22 -1.67 -40.00 4.15
C GLN A 22 -0.84 -41.29 4.19
N ILE A 23 0.24 -41.26 4.97
CA ILE A 23 1.04 -42.46 5.26
C ILE A 23 0.47 -43.16 6.51
N HIS A 24 0.17 -44.44 6.40
CA HIS A 24 -0.38 -45.21 7.52
C HIS A 24 0.68 -45.40 8.62
N PRO A 25 0.37 -45.21 9.92
CA PRO A 25 1.38 -45.26 10.99
C PRO A 25 2.19 -46.56 11.06
N SER A 26 1.64 -47.70 10.64
CA SER A 26 2.36 -48.99 10.60
C SER A 26 3.53 -49.03 9.60
N LEU A 27 3.65 -48.03 8.71
CA LEU A 27 4.77 -47.86 7.79
C LEU A 27 5.87 -46.94 8.35
N ILE A 28 5.60 -46.25 9.46
CA ILE A 28 6.51 -45.27 10.07
C ILE A 28 7.32 -45.96 11.18
N ASN A 29 8.55 -46.37 10.85
CA ASN A 29 9.53 -46.75 11.87
C ASN A 29 10.36 -45.51 12.25
N THR A 30 10.02 -44.87 13.37
CA THR A 30 10.67 -43.63 13.83
C THR A 30 12.18 -43.74 14.02
N LYS A 31 12.68 -44.91 14.44
CA LYS A 31 14.14 -45.14 14.59
C LYS A 31 14.83 -45.21 13.23
N ALA A 32 14.25 -45.93 12.27
CA ALA A 32 14.81 -46.01 10.92
C ALA A 32 14.78 -44.66 10.19
N LEU A 33 13.69 -43.90 10.35
CA LEU A 33 13.57 -42.53 9.82
C LEU A 33 14.57 -41.57 10.46
N LEU A 34 14.80 -41.67 11.78
CA LEU A 34 15.78 -40.82 12.46
C LEU A 34 17.20 -41.03 11.94
N GLU A 35 17.63 -42.29 11.72
CA GLU A 35 18.95 -42.56 11.13
C GLU A 35 19.01 -42.09 9.66
N GLN A 36 17.98 -42.35 8.84
CA GLN A 36 17.91 -41.83 7.47
C GLN A 36 17.98 -40.29 7.41
N PHE A 37 17.35 -39.58 8.35
CA PHE A 37 17.41 -38.12 8.43
C PHE A 37 18.81 -37.61 8.86
N LYS A 38 19.56 -38.38 9.66
CA LYS A 38 20.98 -38.08 9.97
C LYS A 38 21.85 -38.30 8.75
N ASP A 39 21.69 -39.43 8.06
CA ASP A 39 22.43 -39.77 6.84
C ASP A 39 22.23 -38.70 5.77
N ILE A 40 20.99 -38.25 5.55
CA ILE A 40 20.68 -37.11 4.66
C ILE A 40 21.41 -35.84 5.14
N LYS A 41 21.30 -35.48 6.42
CA LYS A 41 21.93 -34.27 6.98
C LYS A 41 23.46 -34.25 6.83
N LEU A 42 24.12 -35.41 6.82
CA LEU A 42 25.57 -35.53 6.61
C LEU A 42 26.01 -35.27 5.15
N VAL A 43 25.08 -35.26 4.19
CA VAL A 43 25.37 -35.10 2.75
C VAL A 43 24.77 -33.79 2.18
N LEU A 44 24.10 -32.98 3.00
CA LEU A 44 23.58 -31.68 2.57
C LEU A 44 24.72 -30.66 2.31
N PRO A 45 24.61 -29.81 1.27
CA PRO A 45 25.48 -28.65 1.10
C PRO A 45 25.37 -27.66 2.26
N SER A 46 26.44 -26.90 2.55
CA SER A 46 26.53 -25.97 3.68
C SER A 46 25.40 -24.94 3.75
N GLU A 47 24.88 -24.54 2.59
CA GLU A 47 23.93 -23.46 2.40
C GLU A 47 22.48 -23.90 2.66
N ILE A 48 22.24 -25.22 2.73
CA ILE A 48 20.93 -25.87 2.75
C ILE A 48 20.84 -26.79 3.97
N ASN A 49 19.75 -26.70 4.73
CA ASN A 49 19.57 -27.41 5.99
C ASN A 49 18.23 -28.16 6.07
N MET A 50 18.15 -29.08 7.02
CA MET A 50 16.89 -29.68 7.44
C MET A 50 16.01 -28.62 8.12
N PRO A 51 14.68 -28.65 7.92
CA PRO A 51 13.77 -27.61 8.40
C PRO A 51 13.67 -27.55 9.93
N LEU A 52 13.81 -28.71 10.58
CA LEU A 52 13.91 -28.89 12.03
C LEU A 52 15.17 -29.69 12.36
N GLU A 53 15.62 -29.62 13.60
CA GLU A 53 16.76 -30.40 14.09
C GLU A 53 16.43 -31.89 14.11
N VAL A 54 17.40 -32.72 13.68
CA VAL A 54 17.21 -34.16 13.47
C VAL A 54 17.34 -34.89 14.80
N GLU A 55 16.27 -34.82 15.60
CA GLU A 55 16.16 -35.43 16.91
C GLU A 55 14.92 -36.33 17.00
N THR A 56 14.93 -37.27 17.95
CA THR A 56 13.85 -38.24 18.21
C THR A 56 12.47 -37.57 18.37
N ASN A 57 12.43 -36.38 18.97
CA ASN A 57 11.20 -35.63 19.21
C ASN A 57 10.60 -35.06 17.89
N ASN A 58 11.47 -34.64 16.97
CA ASN A 58 11.10 -33.92 15.75
C ASN A 58 10.75 -34.83 14.56
N VAL A 59 10.96 -36.15 14.67
CA VAL A 59 10.74 -37.12 13.56
C VAL A 59 9.33 -37.01 12.99
N TYR A 60 8.30 -36.89 13.84
CA TYR A 60 6.91 -36.77 13.38
C TYR A 60 6.61 -35.41 12.74
N ASP A 61 7.20 -34.32 13.23
CA ASP A 61 7.04 -33.01 12.58
C ASP A 61 7.78 -32.95 11.23
N LEU A 62 8.95 -33.59 11.08
CA LEU A 62 9.61 -33.73 9.78
C LEU A 62 8.75 -34.51 8.77
N VAL A 63 8.06 -35.57 9.19
CA VAL A 63 7.09 -36.30 8.35
C VAL A 63 5.87 -35.41 8.01
N LYS A 64 5.34 -34.65 8.97
CA LYS A 64 4.22 -33.69 8.77
C LYS A 64 4.59 -32.50 7.87
N LEU A 65 5.86 -32.09 7.87
CA LEU A 65 6.40 -31.06 6.97
C LEU A 65 6.67 -31.60 5.56
N SER A 66 6.79 -32.92 5.38
CA SER A 66 6.99 -33.54 4.07
C SER A 66 5.76 -33.40 3.16
N ASN A 67 5.98 -33.54 1.86
CA ASN A 67 4.92 -33.83 0.88
C ASN A 67 4.94 -35.33 0.59
N LEU A 68 3.81 -36.03 0.77
CA LEU A 68 3.70 -37.44 0.41
C LEU A 68 3.31 -37.61 -1.06
N THR A 69 4.06 -38.40 -1.80
CA THR A 69 3.67 -38.92 -3.11
C THR A 69 3.51 -40.43 -3.00
N VAL A 70 2.35 -40.96 -3.41
CA VAL A 70 2.10 -42.41 -3.45
C VAL A 70 1.80 -42.84 -4.89
N TYR A 71 2.42 -43.92 -5.34
CA TYR A 71 2.16 -44.52 -6.65
C TYR A 71 2.30 -46.04 -6.60
N TYR A 72 1.72 -46.71 -7.60
CA TYR A 72 1.78 -48.16 -7.74
C TYR A 72 2.69 -48.54 -8.91
N ASN A 73 3.63 -49.46 -8.68
CA ASN A 73 4.61 -49.90 -9.69
C ASN A 73 5.00 -51.36 -9.46
N LYS A 74 4.85 -52.22 -10.48
CA LYS A 74 5.25 -53.64 -10.47
C LYS A 74 4.85 -54.37 -9.16
N ASN A 75 3.55 -54.32 -8.83
CA ASN A 75 2.95 -54.89 -7.61
C ASN A 75 3.39 -54.30 -6.26
N ASN A 76 4.18 -53.21 -6.26
CA ASN A 76 4.53 -52.47 -5.06
C ASN A 76 3.73 -51.17 -4.97
N LEU A 77 3.23 -50.85 -3.77
CA LEU A 77 2.73 -49.52 -3.43
C LEU A 77 3.90 -48.72 -2.82
N VAL A 78 4.36 -47.70 -3.53
CA VAL A 78 5.55 -46.93 -3.18
C VAL A 78 5.15 -45.59 -2.58
N PHE A 79 5.70 -45.28 -1.41
CA PHE A 79 5.51 -44.03 -0.68
C PHE A 79 6.82 -43.23 -0.72
N ILE A 80 6.77 -42.01 -1.24
CA ILE A 80 7.90 -41.06 -1.23
C ILE A 80 7.53 -39.89 -0.31
N LEU A 81 8.34 -39.67 0.73
CA LEU A 81 8.26 -38.50 1.60
C LEU A 81 9.27 -37.45 1.12
N ASN A 82 8.78 -36.43 0.43
CA ASN A 82 9.58 -35.30 -0.01
C ASN A 82 9.68 -34.27 1.12
N ILE A 83 10.74 -34.33 1.91
CA ILE A 83 11.03 -33.37 2.98
C ILE A 83 11.43 -32.03 2.33
N PRO A 84 10.80 -30.89 2.67
CA PRO A 84 11.30 -29.59 2.22
C PRO A 84 12.61 -29.28 2.93
N LEU A 85 13.65 -28.98 2.16
CA LEU A 85 14.88 -28.38 2.69
C LEU A 85 14.71 -26.86 2.75
N VAL A 86 15.47 -26.19 3.61
CA VAL A 86 15.45 -24.74 3.81
C VAL A 86 16.85 -24.15 3.67
N TYR A 87 16.96 -22.88 3.30
CA TYR A 87 18.21 -22.15 3.34
C TYR A 87 18.68 -21.89 4.78
N GLN A 88 19.97 -21.59 4.94
CA GLN A 88 20.58 -21.25 6.23
C GLN A 88 20.06 -19.91 6.84
N HIS A 89 19.29 -19.12 6.10
CA HIS A 89 18.87 -17.77 6.48
C HIS A 89 17.47 -17.72 7.13
N ASP A 90 17.44 -17.54 8.45
CA ASP A 90 16.24 -17.09 9.16
C ASP A 90 15.89 -15.65 8.74
N LEU A 91 14.66 -15.41 8.28
CA LEU A 91 14.15 -14.09 7.85
C LEU A 91 13.01 -13.63 8.75
N SER A 92 13.12 -12.51 9.47
CA SER A 92 11.95 -11.91 10.14
C SER A 92 11.08 -11.19 9.12
N LEU A 93 9.78 -11.52 9.10
CA LEU A 93 8.79 -10.89 8.24
C LEU A 93 8.13 -9.69 8.94
N TYR A 94 8.09 -8.57 8.21
CA TYR A 94 7.43 -7.35 8.64
C TYR A 94 6.33 -6.97 7.64
N LYS A 95 5.13 -6.67 8.15
CA LYS A 95 4.16 -5.83 7.42
C LYS A 95 4.59 -4.38 7.60
N LEU A 96 4.76 -3.66 6.50
CA LEU A 96 5.13 -2.26 6.50
C LEU A 96 3.88 -1.41 6.67
N ILE A 97 3.83 -0.58 7.71
CA ILE A 97 2.71 0.34 7.95
C ILE A 97 3.23 1.76 8.07
N LEU A 98 2.78 2.62 7.15
CA LEU A 98 3.05 4.05 7.23
C LEU A 98 2.25 4.65 8.39
N LEU A 99 2.94 5.38 9.27
CA LEU A 99 2.35 6.24 10.29
C LEU A 99 2.74 7.68 9.95
N PRO A 100 1.79 8.56 9.62
CA PRO A 100 2.07 9.97 9.40
C PRO A 100 2.55 10.69 10.65
N VAL A 101 3.43 11.68 10.45
CA VAL A 101 3.83 12.66 11.45
C VAL A 101 3.08 13.95 11.15
N CYS A 102 2.33 14.47 12.12
CA CYS A 102 1.51 15.67 11.96
C CYS A 102 2.17 16.90 12.60
N VAL A 103 2.22 17.99 11.83
CA VAL A 103 3.03 19.20 12.10
C VAL A 103 2.78 19.75 13.51
N ALA A 104 3.83 20.26 14.14
CA ALA A 104 3.76 20.83 15.50
C ALA A 104 2.61 21.84 15.66
N ASP A 105 2.62 22.90 14.84
CA ASP A 105 1.70 24.04 14.92
C ASP A 105 0.36 23.81 14.20
N ASN A 106 0.23 22.75 13.40
CA ASN A 106 -1.00 22.45 12.65
C ASN A 106 -1.21 20.94 12.53
N LYS A 107 -1.86 20.35 13.54
CA LYS A 107 -2.15 18.91 13.63
C LYS A 107 -3.00 18.35 12.49
N LYS A 108 -3.60 19.20 11.65
CA LYS A 108 -4.33 18.79 10.45
C LYS A 108 -3.38 18.40 9.31
N LYS A 109 -2.21 19.03 9.21
CA LYS A 109 -1.24 18.76 8.15
C LYS A 109 -0.29 17.66 8.60
N CYS A 110 -0.24 16.57 7.84
CA CYS A 110 0.58 15.41 8.16
C CYS A 110 1.41 14.98 6.95
N MET A 111 2.61 14.45 7.22
CA MET A 111 3.53 13.93 6.22
C MET A 111 3.91 12.48 6.54
N TYR A 112 4.17 11.67 5.52
CA TYR A 112 4.49 10.26 5.68
C TYR A 112 5.36 9.71 4.55
N ILE A 113 6.03 8.58 4.80
CA ILE A 113 6.82 7.85 3.79
C ILE A 113 5.90 6.88 3.04
N ARG A 114 5.87 6.94 1.70
CA ARG A 114 5.25 5.88 0.90
C ARG A 114 6.22 4.71 0.71
N PHE A 115 5.79 3.53 1.13
CA PHE A 115 6.43 2.26 0.76
C PHE A 115 6.00 1.81 -0.64
N LYS A 116 6.86 1.00 -1.28
CA LYS A 116 6.57 0.41 -2.61
C LYS A 116 5.95 -0.97 -2.52
N HIS A 117 6.14 -1.68 -1.41
CA HIS A 117 5.63 -3.02 -1.13
C HIS A 117 4.98 -3.05 0.27
N ASP A 118 4.01 -3.94 0.50
CA ASP A 118 3.32 -4.05 1.79
C ASP A 118 4.09 -4.89 2.84
N PHE A 119 5.02 -5.75 2.40
CA PHE A 119 5.78 -6.64 3.28
C PHE A 119 7.27 -6.71 2.92
N LEU A 120 8.09 -6.90 3.95
CA LEU A 120 9.54 -7.04 3.84
C LEU A 120 10.02 -8.18 4.76
N ALA A 121 10.68 -9.18 4.19
CA ALA A 121 11.40 -10.23 4.91
C ALA A 121 12.89 -9.85 5.02
N VAL A 122 13.51 -9.98 6.19
CA VAL A 122 14.88 -9.49 6.45
C VAL A 122 15.69 -10.48 7.29
N THR A 123 16.95 -10.77 6.92
CA THR A 123 17.84 -11.60 7.75
C THR A 123 18.08 -10.98 9.13
N LYS A 124 18.40 -11.80 10.13
CA LYS A 124 18.80 -11.30 11.46
C LYS A 124 19.96 -10.27 11.40
N SER A 125 20.83 -10.36 10.40
CA SER A 125 21.94 -9.41 10.19
C SER A 125 21.56 -8.12 9.45
N LYS A 126 20.34 -8.02 8.90
CA LYS A 126 19.89 -6.91 8.02
C LYS A 126 20.77 -6.73 6.77
N GLU A 127 21.38 -7.81 6.28
CA GLU A 127 22.24 -7.81 5.09
C GLU A 127 21.52 -8.28 3.83
N PHE A 128 20.58 -9.22 3.98
CA PHE A 128 19.72 -9.68 2.88
C PHE A 128 18.26 -9.46 3.22
N TYR A 129 17.47 -9.18 2.19
CA TYR A 129 16.03 -8.95 2.30
C TYR A 129 15.28 -9.51 1.08
N SER A 130 13.97 -9.64 1.19
CA SER A 130 13.07 -9.90 0.06
C SER A 130 11.74 -9.17 0.27
N THR A 131 11.15 -8.63 -0.79
CA THR A 131 9.95 -7.75 -0.75
C THR A 131 8.74 -8.41 -1.40
N TYR A 132 7.57 -8.20 -0.81
CA TYR A 132 6.31 -8.81 -1.25
C TYR A 132 5.16 -7.79 -1.20
N ASP A 133 4.36 -7.73 -2.27
CA ASP A 133 3.15 -6.88 -2.30
C ASP A 133 1.98 -7.49 -1.52
N ASN A 134 2.04 -8.79 -1.23
CA ASN A 134 1.06 -9.51 -0.43
C ASN A 134 1.69 -10.78 0.17
N PHE A 135 1.42 -11.06 1.45
CA PHE A 135 1.83 -12.30 2.11
C PHE A 135 0.61 -13.15 2.46
N ASN A 136 0.46 -14.29 1.77
CA ASN A 136 -0.55 -15.29 2.12
C ASN A 136 0.07 -16.40 3.00
N PRO A 137 -0.23 -16.47 4.31
CA PRO A 137 0.34 -17.49 5.20
C PRO A 137 -0.12 -18.92 4.89
N THR A 138 -1.20 -19.14 4.12
CA THR A 138 -1.73 -20.49 3.86
C THR A 138 -0.87 -21.31 2.90
N ILE A 139 0.14 -20.71 2.25
CA ILE A 139 1.10 -21.42 1.39
C ILE A 139 2.28 -21.99 2.18
N CYS A 140 2.45 -21.56 3.43
CA CYS A 140 3.57 -21.95 4.29
C CYS A 140 3.17 -23.08 5.25
N LYS A 141 4.15 -23.89 5.67
CA LYS A 141 3.96 -24.93 6.69
C LYS A 141 4.48 -24.46 8.05
N THR A 142 3.67 -24.58 9.10
CA THR A 142 4.07 -24.20 10.46
C THR A 142 4.98 -25.26 11.09
N ALA A 143 6.16 -24.83 11.55
CA ALA A 143 7.17 -25.66 12.19
C ALA A 143 7.58 -25.03 13.54
N HIS A 144 7.01 -25.52 14.64
CA HIS A 144 7.16 -24.96 15.99
C HIS A 144 6.77 -23.47 16.10
N GLU A 145 7.75 -22.57 15.96
CA GLU A 145 7.62 -21.11 16.01
C GLU A 145 7.86 -20.45 14.65
N PHE A 146 8.28 -21.22 13.65
CA PHE A 146 8.64 -20.76 12.31
C PHE A 146 7.50 -21.06 11.31
N LEU A 147 7.44 -20.25 10.25
CA LEU A 147 6.77 -20.63 9.01
C LEU A 147 7.84 -21.03 7.99
N ILE A 148 7.67 -22.20 7.39
CA ILE A 148 8.46 -22.66 6.23
C ILE A 148 7.67 -22.28 4.99
N CYS A 149 8.15 -21.28 4.25
CA CYS A 149 7.48 -20.74 3.08
C CYS A 149 8.25 -21.10 1.80
N PRO A 150 7.57 -21.36 0.66
CA PRO A 150 8.27 -21.58 -0.60
C PRO A 150 8.98 -20.28 -1.04
N GLU A 151 10.27 -20.38 -1.37
CA GLU A 151 11.02 -19.26 -1.96
C GLU A 151 10.38 -18.87 -3.30
N THR A 152 9.87 -17.64 -3.36
CA THR A 152 9.13 -17.10 -4.52
C THR A 152 9.67 -15.74 -4.99
N HIS A 153 10.40 -15.04 -4.12
CA HIS A 153 10.90 -13.68 -4.36
C HIS A 153 12.38 -13.66 -3.93
N PRO A 154 13.33 -13.46 -4.86
CA PRO A 154 14.75 -13.70 -4.61
C PRO A 154 15.33 -12.79 -3.53
N LEU A 155 16.14 -13.37 -2.63
CA LEU A 155 16.96 -12.60 -1.69
C LEU A 155 17.84 -11.55 -2.39
N HIS A 156 17.93 -10.36 -1.78
CA HIS A 156 18.65 -9.21 -2.31
C HIS A 156 19.67 -8.70 -1.27
N PRO A 157 20.97 -8.56 -1.61
CA PRO A 157 21.95 -7.94 -0.73
C PRO A 157 21.66 -6.44 -0.60
N ARG A 158 21.43 -5.96 0.63
CA ARG A 158 21.18 -4.54 0.97
C ARG A 158 22.28 -3.61 0.44
N SER A 159 23.53 -4.08 0.39
CA SER A 159 24.68 -3.35 -0.14
C SER A 159 24.68 -3.16 -1.66
N MET A 160 24.05 -4.07 -2.41
CA MET A 160 23.94 -4.00 -3.87
C MET A 160 22.60 -3.41 -4.34
N ARG A 161 21.54 -3.58 -3.54
CA ARG A 161 20.19 -3.09 -3.82
C ARG A 161 19.58 -2.45 -2.56
N PRO A 162 20.04 -1.26 -2.14
CA PRO A 162 19.41 -0.56 -1.03
C PRO A 162 18.04 -0.01 -1.46
N VAL A 163 16.97 -0.48 -0.82
CA VAL A 163 15.61 0.09 -0.94
C VAL A 163 15.22 0.83 0.34
N CYS A 164 14.20 1.69 0.25
CA CYS A 164 13.79 2.58 1.35
C CYS A 164 13.37 1.78 2.60
N GLU A 165 12.66 0.69 2.38
CA GLU A 165 12.09 -0.19 3.40
C GLU A 165 13.16 -0.87 4.27
N ILE A 166 14.20 -1.46 3.63
CA ILE A 166 15.29 -2.16 4.34
C ILE A 166 16.22 -1.19 5.07
N LEU A 167 16.40 0.02 4.55
CA LEU A 167 17.17 1.07 5.20
C LEU A 167 16.44 1.66 6.41
N LEU A 168 15.11 1.83 6.37
CA LEU A 168 14.32 2.28 7.53
C LEU A 168 14.31 1.26 8.67
N ILE A 169 14.38 -0.04 8.36
CA ILE A 169 14.59 -1.09 9.38
C ILE A 169 15.96 -0.99 10.08
N GLN A 170 16.88 -0.14 9.61
CA GLN A 170 18.10 0.23 10.36
C GLN A 170 17.89 1.40 11.34
N GLU A 171 16.66 1.91 11.46
CA GLU A 171 16.25 3.04 12.31
C GLU A 171 17.16 4.27 12.15
N PRO A 172 17.31 4.80 10.91
CA PRO A 172 18.09 6.00 10.66
C PRO A 172 17.45 7.19 11.39
N ARG A 173 18.28 8.09 11.93
CA ARG A 173 17.82 9.24 12.72
C ARG A 173 16.89 10.17 11.94
N GLU A 174 17.21 10.38 10.67
CA GLU A 174 16.44 11.19 9.72
C GLU A 174 16.11 10.36 8.48
N VAL A 175 14.95 10.60 7.87
CA VAL A 175 14.59 10.01 6.59
C VAL A 175 15.35 10.71 5.46
N PRO A 176 16.09 10.00 4.59
CA PRO A 176 16.80 10.62 3.46
C PRO A 176 15.86 11.26 2.44
N GLU A 177 16.29 12.35 1.80
CA GLU A 177 15.50 13.13 0.83
C GLU A 177 15.13 12.36 -0.45
N SER A 178 15.80 11.25 -0.74
CA SER A 178 15.51 10.35 -1.88
C SER A 178 14.28 9.46 -1.68
N TYR A 179 13.52 9.66 -0.61
CA TYR A 179 12.35 8.85 -0.23
C TYR A 179 11.08 9.55 -0.68
N GLU A 180 10.06 8.78 -1.05
CA GLU A 180 8.77 9.32 -1.48
C GLU A 180 7.95 9.81 -0.27
N ILE A 181 8.30 11.00 0.24
CA ILE A 181 7.55 11.71 1.27
C ILE A 181 6.29 12.32 0.63
N ARG A 182 5.16 12.15 1.30
CA ARG A 182 3.84 12.60 0.86
C ARG A 182 3.14 13.41 1.95
N TYR A 183 2.35 14.40 1.53
CA TYR A 183 1.66 15.35 2.41
C TYR A 183 0.14 15.24 2.27
N VAL A 184 -0.58 15.27 3.39
CA VAL A 184 -2.04 15.16 3.49
C VAL A 184 -2.59 16.13 4.54
N GLU A 185 -3.77 16.69 4.30
CA GLU A 185 -4.52 17.44 5.30
C GLU A 185 -5.68 16.57 5.81
N MET A 186 -5.88 16.45 7.12
CA MET A 186 -6.91 15.60 7.71
C MET A 186 -8.20 16.40 7.96
N ALA A 187 -9.28 16.03 7.27
CA ALA A 187 -10.66 16.46 7.60
C ALA A 187 -11.57 15.26 7.97
N THR A 188 -10.95 14.12 8.28
CA THR A 188 -11.58 12.91 8.84
C THR A 188 -10.52 12.13 9.60
N THR A 189 -10.95 11.28 10.54
CA THR A 189 -10.09 10.25 11.15
C THR A 189 -9.94 9.04 10.22
N VAL A 190 -8.82 8.33 10.38
CA VAL A 190 -8.56 6.97 9.88
C VAL A 190 -8.07 6.12 11.06
N PHE A 191 -8.61 4.91 11.25
CA PHE A 191 -8.26 3.98 12.35
C PHE A 191 -7.76 2.62 11.83
N HIS A 192 -6.44 2.47 11.68
CA HIS A 192 -5.82 1.23 11.19
C HIS A 192 -5.56 0.27 12.35
N LYS A 193 -6.38 -0.79 12.47
CA LYS A 193 -6.18 -1.85 13.47
C LYS A 193 -4.94 -2.70 13.18
N LEU A 194 -4.02 -2.82 14.14
CA LEU A 194 -2.90 -3.75 14.05
C LEU A 194 -3.40 -5.20 14.16
N ARG A 195 -2.98 -6.08 13.24
CA ARG A 195 -3.67 -7.39 13.03
C ARG A 195 -3.61 -8.30 14.24
N HIS A 196 -2.51 -8.23 14.99
CA HIS A 196 -2.20 -9.14 16.09
C HIS A 196 -2.27 -8.47 17.47
N LYS A 197 -2.95 -7.33 17.58
CA LYS A 197 -3.08 -6.57 18.83
C LYS A 197 -4.46 -5.89 18.94
N ASN A 198 -4.78 -5.40 20.14
CA ASN A 198 -5.84 -4.42 20.35
C ASN A 198 -5.27 -2.99 20.40
N GLU A 199 -4.45 -2.69 19.39
CA GLU A 199 -3.88 -1.38 19.11
C GLU A 199 -4.37 -0.92 17.74
N TRP A 200 -4.77 0.35 17.64
CA TRP A 200 -5.07 1.02 16.38
C TRP A 200 -4.13 2.21 16.22
N LEU A 201 -3.54 2.33 15.04
CA LEU A 201 -2.93 3.59 14.61
C LEU A 201 -4.06 4.53 14.21
N TYR A 202 -4.04 5.76 14.72
CA TYR A 202 -4.97 6.80 14.31
C TYR A 202 -4.25 7.97 13.67
N VAL A 203 -4.94 8.63 12.75
CA VAL A 203 -4.53 9.93 12.19
C VAL A 203 -5.80 10.77 12.05
N THR A 204 -5.82 11.96 12.64
CA THR A 204 -6.95 12.90 12.61
C THR A 204 -6.52 14.35 12.82
N ASN A 205 -7.43 15.26 12.50
CA ASN A 205 -7.35 16.68 12.88
C ASN A 205 -7.81 16.84 14.34
N ASN A 206 -9.03 16.38 14.62
CA ASN A 206 -9.63 16.29 15.96
C ASN A 206 -10.74 15.23 15.90
N ASP A 207 -10.78 14.31 16.86
CA ASP A 207 -11.87 13.34 17.06
C ASP A 207 -12.08 13.06 18.55
N SER A 208 -13.29 12.62 18.92
CA SER A 208 -13.64 12.27 20.30
C SER A 208 -13.97 10.79 20.38
N VAL A 209 -13.16 10.03 21.10
CA VAL A 209 -13.33 8.58 21.30
C VAL A 209 -13.81 8.30 22.72
N PHE A 210 -15.05 7.85 22.81
CA PHE A 210 -15.70 7.47 24.06
C PHE A 210 -15.44 5.98 24.34
N VAL A 211 -14.68 5.68 25.39
CA VAL A 211 -14.29 4.32 25.77
C VAL A 211 -15.18 3.80 26.91
N THR A 212 -15.78 2.64 26.70
CA THR A 212 -16.60 1.91 27.68
C THR A 212 -16.04 0.50 27.88
N CYS A 213 -15.88 0.05 29.12
CA CYS A 213 -15.43 -1.31 29.42
C CYS A 213 -16.47 -2.05 30.28
N GLU A 214 -16.61 -3.36 30.12
CA GLU A 214 -17.63 -4.15 30.86
C GLU A 214 -17.46 -4.10 32.39
N GLU A 215 -16.22 -3.92 32.87
CA GLU A 215 -15.88 -3.86 34.30
C GLU A 215 -15.99 -2.44 34.90
N ASP A 216 -15.83 -1.39 34.07
CA ASP A 216 -15.86 0.02 34.49
C ASP A 216 -17.27 0.61 34.32
N LYS A 217 -17.89 1.03 35.43
CA LYS A 217 -19.17 1.79 35.39
C LYS A 217 -19.02 3.22 34.87
N GLU A 218 -17.79 3.70 34.70
CA GLU A 218 -17.47 5.06 34.23
C GLU A 218 -16.76 5.02 32.89
N SER A 219 -17.47 5.46 31.86
CA SER A 219 -16.97 5.69 30.51
C SER A 219 -16.02 6.89 30.44
N LYS A 220 -14.89 6.76 29.73
CA LYS A 220 -13.87 7.81 29.61
C LYS A 220 -13.87 8.38 28.19
N ASN A 221 -13.94 9.70 28.04
CA ASN A 221 -13.85 10.36 26.74
C ASN A 221 -12.42 10.84 26.48
N HIS A 222 -11.88 10.53 25.31
CA HIS A 222 -10.53 10.88 24.88
C HIS A 222 -10.58 11.72 23.61
N ILE A 223 -10.02 12.93 23.64
CA ILE A 223 -9.84 13.74 22.43
C ILE A 223 -8.52 13.32 21.77
N LEU A 224 -8.57 13.02 20.48
CA LEU A 224 -7.43 12.63 19.65
C LEU A 224 -7.13 13.75 18.64
N GLU A 225 -5.86 14.14 18.51
CA GLU A 225 -5.39 15.12 17.52
C GLU A 225 -4.04 14.67 16.93
N GLY A 226 -3.80 14.95 15.65
CA GLY A 226 -2.60 14.51 14.95
C GLY A 226 -2.60 12.99 14.73
N ALA A 227 -1.46 12.34 15.00
CA ALA A 227 -1.29 10.90 14.78
C ALA A 227 -0.72 10.21 16.02
N GLY A 228 -1.11 8.95 16.24
CA GLY A 228 -0.68 8.17 17.39
C GLY A 228 -1.25 6.76 17.42
N ILE A 229 -1.19 6.13 18.60
CA ILE A 229 -1.71 4.78 18.84
C ILE A 229 -2.74 4.85 19.97
N ILE A 230 -3.88 4.19 19.79
CA ILE A 230 -4.85 3.91 20.86
C ILE A 230 -4.87 2.41 21.14
N ALA A 231 -4.71 2.03 22.41
CA ALA A 231 -4.75 0.65 22.88
C ALA A 231 -6.00 0.43 23.74
N LEU A 232 -6.67 -0.72 23.56
CA LEU A 232 -7.88 -1.09 24.31
C LEU A 232 -7.72 -2.50 24.91
N ASN A 233 -8.22 -2.71 26.12
CA ASN A 233 -8.30 -4.05 26.73
C ASN A 233 -9.38 -4.91 26.02
N GLU A 234 -9.33 -6.23 26.19
CA GLU A 234 -10.27 -7.15 25.49
C GLU A 234 -11.76 -6.92 25.82
N THR A 235 -12.06 -6.27 26.96
CA THR A 235 -13.41 -5.93 27.46
C THR A 235 -13.82 -4.47 27.19
N CYS A 236 -13.02 -3.70 26.44
CA CYS A 236 -13.23 -2.26 26.22
C CYS A 236 -13.56 -1.94 24.75
N HIS A 237 -14.67 -1.24 24.52
CA HIS A 237 -15.06 -0.70 23.21
C HIS A 237 -14.80 0.80 23.13
N GLY A 238 -14.21 1.27 22.03
CA GLY A 238 -14.08 2.70 21.73
C GLY A 238 -15.08 3.14 20.66
N TYR A 239 -15.84 4.20 20.92
CA TYR A 239 -16.79 4.80 19.98
C TYR A 239 -16.27 6.16 19.52
N ALA A 240 -15.83 6.25 18.27
CA ALA A 240 -15.47 7.51 17.61
C ALA A 240 -16.67 8.10 16.85
N ASN A 241 -16.54 9.30 16.29
CA ASN A 241 -17.62 9.96 15.52
C ASN A 241 -18.17 9.15 14.33
N ARG A 242 -17.40 8.18 13.80
CA ARG A 242 -17.77 7.38 12.62
C ARG A 242 -17.46 5.88 12.70
N ASP A 243 -16.66 5.46 13.66
CA ASP A 243 -16.01 4.15 13.68
C ASP A 243 -16.05 3.55 15.09
N VAL A 244 -16.25 2.22 15.20
CA VAL A 244 -16.27 1.52 16.49
C VAL A 244 -15.04 0.61 16.60
N LEU A 245 -14.19 0.93 17.58
CA LEU A 245 -12.95 0.22 17.88
C LEU A 245 -13.27 -1.00 18.75
N ILE A 246 -13.45 -2.15 18.11
CA ILE A 246 -13.80 -3.42 18.75
C ILE A 246 -12.53 -4.28 18.95
N PRO A 247 -12.14 -4.64 20.18
CA PRO A 247 -11.02 -5.53 20.44
C PRO A 247 -11.30 -6.95 19.91
N GLY A 248 -10.24 -7.71 19.66
CA GLY A 248 -10.30 -9.15 19.41
C GLY A 248 -9.51 -9.89 20.48
N ARG A 249 -9.66 -11.22 20.54
CA ARG A 249 -8.80 -12.06 21.36
C ARG A 249 -7.37 -12.08 20.80
N VAL A 250 -6.39 -11.63 21.58
CA VAL A 250 -4.99 -11.58 21.16
C VAL A 250 -4.33 -12.95 21.36
N THR A 251 -4.36 -13.79 20.32
CA THR A 251 -3.61 -15.05 20.32
C THR A 251 -2.11 -14.78 20.15
N GLY A 252 -1.29 -15.16 21.13
CA GLY A 252 0.16 -14.86 21.20
C GLY A 252 1.07 -15.50 20.13
N LYS A 253 0.54 -15.97 19.00
CA LYS A 253 1.33 -16.36 17.81
C LYS A 253 1.02 -15.40 16.67
N THR A 254 1.95 -14.47 16.40
CA THR A 254 1.89 -13.57 15.25
C THR A 254 2.49 -14.25 14.02
N GLN A 255 2.00 -13.90 12.82
CA GLN A 255 2.52 -14.46 11.54
C GLN A 255 3.58 -13.55 10.90
N TYR A 256 3.57 -12.28 11.29
CA TYR A 256 4.53 -11.24 10.95
C TYR A 256 4.51 -10.20 12.08
N ASN A 257 5.46 -9.27 12.04
CA ASN A 257 5.49 -8.10 12.91
C ASN A 257 4.98 -6.87 12.14
N ASP A 258 4.27 -5.97 12.79
CA ASP A 258 3.95 -4.67 12.20
C ASP A 258 5.18 -3.75 12.37
N PHE A 259 5.79 -3.28 11.28
CA PHE A 259 6.89 -2.30 11.31
C PHE A 259 6.38 -0.91 10.96
N ILE A 260 6.68 0.04 11.85
CA ILE A 260 6.31 1.44 11.78
C ILE A 260 7.59 2.25 11.99
N PRO A 261 8.05 3.06 11.01
CA PRO A 261 9.27 3.84 11.16
C PRO A 261 9.17 4.88 12.28
N THR A 262 10.23 4.99 13.08
CA THR A 262 10.41 6.00 14.14
C THR A 262 11.36 7.14 13.71
N SER A 263 11.97 7.03 12.53
CA SER A 263 12.86 8.02 11.93
C SER A 263 12.22 9.40 11.79
N VAL A 264 12.98 10.45 12.11
CA VAL A 264 12.48 11.83 12.00
C VAL A 264 12.29 12.19 10.53
N LEU A 265 11.06 12.48 10.16
CA LEU A 265 10.73 13.24 8.94
C LEU A 265 11.05 14.70 9.20
N LYS A 266 11.94 15.29 8.41
CA LYS A 266 12.19 16.73 8.43
C LYS A 266 10.93 17.46 7.96
N GLU A 267 10.35 18.29 8.83
CA GLU A 267 9.36 19.27 8.39
C GLU A 267 10.04 20.19 7.37
N LEU A 268 9.53 20.22 6.13
CA LEU A 268 9.97 21.22 5.16
C LEU A 268 9.58 22.59 5.72
N ASN A 269 10.55 23.51 5.84
CA ASN A 269 10.30 24.85 6.39
C ASN A 269 9.06 25.47 5.76
N ASN A 270 8.23 26.11 6.59
CA ASN A 270 6.84 26.47 6.34
C ASN A 270 6.68 27.66 5.37
N ASP A 271 7.34 27.58 4.21
CA ASP A 271 7.34 28.60 3.19
C ASP A 271 6.02 28.54 2.38
N SER A 272 5.36 29.69 2.30
CA SER A 272 3.91 29.79 2.13
C SER A 272 3.34 29.30 0.79
N GLY A 273 4.19 28.90 -0.17
CA GLY A 273 3.78 28.41 -1.49
C GLY A 273 3.29 26.95 -1.53
N ASN A 274 3.65 26.11 -0.56
CA ASN A 274 3.40 24.66 -0.66
C ASN A 274 1.95 24.21 -0.37
N ASP A 275 1.12 25.07 0.22
CA ASP A 275 -0.20 24.66 0.73
C ASP A 275 -1.19 24.25 -0.36
N HIS A 276 -1.01 24.77 -1.58
CA HIS A 276 -1.87 24.49 -2.74
C HIS A 276 -1.76 23.05 -3.27
N PHE A 277 -0.83 22.24 -2.74
CA PHE A 277 -0.58 20.85 -3.18
C PHE A 277 -1.05 19.79 -2.18
N ILE A 278 -1.33 20.18 -0.93
CA ILE A 278 -1.78 19.25 0.10
C ILE A 278 -3.24 18.88 -0.17
N LYS A 279 -3.51 17.59 -0.43
CA LYS A 279 -4.88 17.09 -0.62
C LYS A 279 -5.54 16.82 0.73
N THR A 280 -6.77 17.29 0.92
CA THR A 280 -7.56 17.00 2.13
C THR A 280 -8.17 15.59 2.10
N MET A 281 -7.84 14.76 3.08
CA MET A 281 -8.52 13.51 3.41
C MET A 281 -9.91 13.81 3.96
N LYS A 282 -10.95 13.34 3.26
CA LYS A 282 -12.37 13.51 3.60
C LYS A 282 -13.01 12.13 3.76
N PHE A 283 -14.14 12.04 4.45
CA PHE A 283 -14.85 10.77 4.72
C PHE A 283 -14.88 9.81 3.52
N HIS A 284 -15.34 10.25 2.35
CA HIS A 284 -15.47 9.40 1.15
C HIS A 284 -14.14 8.92 0.52
N HIS A 285 -12.98 9.38 1.03
CA HIS A 285 -11.67 8.82 0.69
C HIS A 285 -11.29 7.62 1.57
N VAL A 286 -11.90 7.47 2.75
CA VAL A 286 -11.67 6.33 3.66
C VAL A 286 -12.50 5.15 3.15
N LYS A 287 -11.83 4.13 2.63
CA LYS A 287 -12.43 2.96 1.97
C LYS A 287 -12.28 1.70 2.79
N THR A 288 -11.11 1.51 3.41
CA THR A 288 -10.73 0.29 4.12
C THR A 288 -10.31 0.53 5.57
N ASN A 289 -10.21 1.79 6.00
CA ASN A 289 -9.66 2.20 7.30
C ASN A 289 -8.19 1.78 7.51
N GLN A 290 -7.46 1.47 6.44
CA GLN A 290 -6.02 1.26 6.48
C GLN A 290 -5.28 2.54 6.10
N MET A 291 -4.06 2.72 6.62
CA MET A 291 -3.23 3.88 6.28
C MET A 291 -2.81 3.91 4.79
N SER A 292 -2.96 2.81 4.06
CA SER A 292 -2.86 2.80 2.60
C SER A 292 -3.93 3.63 1.89
N ASP A 293 -5.10 3.88 2.49
CA ASP A 293 -6.16 4.75 1.92
C ASP A 293 -5.64 6.19 1.66
N LEU A 294 -4.60 6.65 2.38
CA LEU A 294 -3.97 7.97 2.16
C LEU A 294 -3.25 8.05 0.79
N ASN A 295 -2.76 6.92 0.26
CA ASN A 295 -1.99 6.87 -0.99
C ASN A 295 -2.84 7.14 -2.25
N ASP A 296 -4.16 7.00 -2.15
CA ASP A 296 -5.10 7.25 -3.24
C ASP A 296 -5.29 8.75 -3.54
N ILE A 297 -5.04 9.62 -2.54
CA ILE A 297 -5.32 11.06 -2.66
C ILE A 297 -4.07 11.92 -2.75
N THR A 298 -2.94 11.47 -2.24
CA THR A 298 -1.71 12.26 -2.17
C THR A 298 -0.95 12.31 -3.51
N ILE A 299 -0.21 13.40 -3.73
CA ILE A 299 0.63 13.66 -4.90
C ILE A 299 2.09 13.76 -4.42
N THR A 300 3.08 13.46 -5.26
CA THR A 300 4.50 13.65 -4.91
C THR A 300 4.93 15.12 -5.04
N GLN A 301 5.96 15.52 -4.29
CA GLN A 301 6.47 16.89 -4.30
C GLN A 301 7.01 17.32 -5.69
N GLU A 302 7.44 16.38 -6.53
CA GLU A 302 7.89 16.65 -7.91
C GLU A 302 6.72 16.88 -8.89
N GLN A 303 5.57 16.24 -8.69
CA GLN A 303 4.39 16.38 -9.55
C GLN A 303 3.56 17.65 -9.24
N ALA A 304 3.79 18.27 -8.07
CA ALA A 304 3.17 19.51 -7.65
C ALA A 304 3.37 20.68 -8.66
N PRO A 305 4.61 21.10 -9.00
CA PRO A 305 4.84 22.25 -9.89
C PRO A 305 4.24 22.09 -11.30
N GLU A 306 4.28 20.88 -11.87
CA GLU A 306 3.72 20.61 -13.21
C GLU A 306 2.19 20.84 -13.23
N GLN A 307 1.46 20.32 -12.23
CA GLN A 307 0.02 20.55 -12.12
C GLN A 307 -0.34 22.00 -11.77
N LEU A 308 0.55 22.77 -11.13
CA LEU A 308 0.36 24.22 -10.96
C LEU A 308 0.45 24.95 -12.29
N GLN A 309 1.47 24.66 -13.11
CA GLN A 309 1.61 25.28 -14.43
C GLN A 309 0.40 24.99 -15.32
N LEU A 310 -0.09 23.75 -15.32
CA LEU A 310 -1.30 23.36 -16.06
C LEU A 310 -2.56 24.11 -15.59
N LYS A 311 -2.76 24.24 -14.26
CA LYS A 311 -3.88 25.02 -13.69
C LYS A 311 -3.81 26.51 -14.05
N LEU A 312 -2.63 27.13 -13.89
CA LEU A 312 -2.42 28.54 -14.22
C LEU A 312 -2.64 28.81 -15.71
N LEU A 313 -2.17 27.91 -16.58
CA LEU A 313 -2.43 27.97 -18.03
C LEU A 313 -3.93 27.91 -18.33
N TYR A 314 -4.67 27.01 -17.69
CA TYR A 314 -6.12 26.88 -17.87
C TYR A 314 -6.88 28.15 -17.43
N GLN A 315 -6.54 28.71 -16.27
CA GLN A 315 -7.14 29.95 -15.75
C GLN A 315 -6.78 31.18 -16.61
N GLN A 316 -5.59 31.19 -17.21
CA GLN A 316 -5.16 32.20 -18.18
C GLN A 316 -5.84 32.04 -19.55
N ILE A 317 -6.29 30.84 -19.92
CA ILE A 317 -7.11 30.60 -21.12
C ILE A 317 -8.55 31.07 -20.87
N GLU A 318 -9.14 30.70 -19.73
CA GLU A 318 -10.53 31.04 -19.36
C GLU A 318 -10.75 32.56 -19.29
N SER A 319 -9.84 33.29 -18.65
CA SER A 319 -9.87 34.76 -18.58
C SER A 319 -9.73 35.44 -19.96
N LYS A 320 -8.90 34.89 -20.86
CA LYS A 320 -8.82 35.39 -22.26
C LYS A 320 -10.08 35.09 -23.06
N MET A 321 -10.67 33.90 -22.90
CA MET A 321 -11.97 33.53 -23.49
C MET A 321 -13.07 34.51 -23.08
N TYR A 322 -13.16 34.84 -21.79
CA TYR A 322 -14.13 35.81 -21.28
C TYR A 322 -14.00 37.19 -21.95
N VAL A 323 -12.77 37.71 -22.06
CA VAL A 323 -12.51 39.00 -22.73
C VAL A 323 -12.90 38.97 -24.21
N VAL A 324 -12.59 37.90 -24.94
CA VAL A 324 -12.98 37.75 -26.35
C VAL A 324 -14.50 37.70 -26.51
N VAL A 325 -15.22 36.98 -25.65
CA VAL A 325 -16.69 36.91 -25.67
C VAL A 325 -17.33 38.27 -25.40
N VAL A 326 -16.82 39.04 -24.42
CA VAL A 326 -17.32 40.40 -24.13
C VAL A 326 -17.09 41.37 -25.29
N ILE A 327 -15.93 41.28 -25.96
CA ILE A 327 -15.64 42.09 -27.16
C ILE A 327 -16.55 41.68 -28.33
N GLY A 328 -16.81 40.38 -28.51
CA GLY A 328 -17.75 39.88 -29.52
C GLY A 328 -19.18 40.39 -29.30
N ILE A 329 -19.69 40.32 -28.06
CA ILE A 329 -21.04 40.79 -27.73
C ILE A 329 -21.16 42.32 -27.92
N THR A 330 -20.17 43.09 -27.44
CA THR A 330 -20.22 44.56 -27.55
C THR A 330 -20.11 45.05 -29.00
N THR A 331 -19.28 44.42 -29.84
CA THR A 331 -19.22 44.75 -31.27
C THR A 331 -20.51 44.42 -32.02
N ILE A 332 -21.16 43.29 -31.73
CA ILE A 332 -22.49 42.96 -32.29
C ILE A 332 -23.54 44.01 -31.88
N ILE A 333 -23.56 44.44 -30.62
CA ILE A 333 -24.49 45.49 -30.14
C ILE A 333 -24.25 46.81 -30.89
N VAL A 334 -22.99 47.23 -31.08
CA VAL A 334 -22.65 48.44 -31.85
C VAL A 334 -23.11 48.34 -33.30
N ILE A 335 -22.92 47.18 -33.96
CA ILE A 335 -23.41 46.93 -35.33
C ILE A 335 -24.94 47.03 -35.40
N LEU A 336 -25.67 46.49 -34.41
CA LEU A 336 -27.14 46.58 -34.34
C LEU A 336 -27.63 48.03 -34.11
N VAL A 337 -26.92 48.82 -33.29
CA VAL A 337 -27.24 50.25 -33.10
C VAL A 337 -27.00 51.04 -34.39
N ILE A 338 -25.88 50.79 -35.08
CA ILE A 338 -25.54 51.45 -36.35
C ILE A 338 -26.54 51.08 -37.46
N SER A 339 -26.91 49.80 -37.58
CA SER A 339 -27.90 49.36 -38.59
C SER A 339 -29.30 49.91 -38.30
N CYS A 340 -29.69 50.00 -37.02
CA CYS A 340 -30.92 50.67 -36.60
C CYS A 340 -30.91 52.16 -36.96
N ALA A 341 -29.83 52.89 -36.66
CA ALA A 341 -29.66 54.30 -37.02
C ALA A 341 -29.69 54.53 -38.54
N LEU A 342 -29.04 53.67 -39.32
CA LEU A 342 -29.12 53.68 -40.79
C LEU A 342 -30.55 53.41 -41.27
N SER A 343 -31.29 52.47 -40.68
CA SER A 343 -32.69 52.21 -41.03
C SER A 343 -33.60 53.40 -40.75
N LEU A 344 -33.33 54.17 -39.68
CA LEU A 344 -34.05 55.39 -39.34
C LEU A 344 -33.71 56.54 -40.30
N LEU A 345 -32.44 56.70 -40.66
CA LEU A 345 -32.02 57.67 -41.70
C LEU A 345 -32.60 57.34 -43.07
N LEU A 346 -32.62 56.05 -43.46
CA LEU A 346 -33.26 55.61 -44.70
C LEU A 346 -34.77 55.86 -44.69
N LYS A 347 -35.46 55.58 -43.58
CA LYS A 347 -36.88 55.94 -43.40
C LYS A 347 -37.11 57.46 -43.50
N PHE A 348 -36.21 58.27 -42.93
CA PHE A 348 -36.28 59.73 -43.01
C PHE A 348 -36.05 60.27 -44.43
N LEU A 349 -35.15 59.65 -45.20
CA LEU A 349 -34.90 59.97 -46.61
C LEU A 349 -36.06 59.54 -47.52
N THR A 350 -36.60 58.33 -47.35
CA THR A 350 -37.75 57.86 -48.14
C THR A 350 -39.03 58.66 -47.86
N ASN A 351 -39.19 59.17 -46.64
CA ASN A 351 -40.29 60.09 -46.29
C ASN A 351 -40.17 61.47 -46.98
N LYS A 352 -39.09 61.72 -47.73
CA LYS A 352 -38.85 62.95 -48.50
C LYS A 352 -39.08 62.80 -50.01
N THR A 353 -39.31 61.57 -50.51
CA THR A 353 -39.60 61.26 -51.93
C THR A 353 -40.75 60.25 -52.05
N GLY A 354 -41.96 60.69 -51.73
CA GLY A 354 -43.13 59.80 -51.65
C GLY A 354 -43.67 59.30 -53.00
N ARG A 355 -43.77 57.97 -53.13
CA ARG A 355 -44.83 57.31 -53.93
C ARG A 355 -45.19 55.93 -53.35
N LYS A 356 -46.25 55.33 -53.90
CA LYS A 356 -47.07 54.25 -53.29
C LYS A 356 -46.45 52.84 -53.43
N PRO A 357 -46.89 51.85 -52.60
CA PRO A 357 -46.27 50.53 -52.51
C PRO A 357 -46.74 49.54 -53.59
N TYR A 358 -46.04 48.40 -53.66
CA TYR A 358 -46.50 47.14 -54.26
C TYR A 358 -46.01 45.94 -53.41
N GLU A 359 -46.47 44.73 -53.73
CA GLU A 359 -46.49 43.52 -52.90
C GLU A 359 -45.22 42.63 -52.95
N GLU A 360 -45.19 41.63 -52.06
CA GLU A 360 -44.30 40.43 -52.03
C GLU A 360 -44.40 39.55 -53.31
N PRO A 361 -43.55 38.49 -53.55
CA PRO A 361 -42.78 37.69 -52.57
C PRO A 361 -41.36 37.24 -53.01
N PHE A 362 -40.74 36.33 -52.22
CA PHE A 362 -40.06 35.05 -52.61
C PHE A 362 -38.78 34.74 -51.80
N GLN A 363 -38.31 33.47 -51.82
CA GLN A 363 -37.22 32.92 -50.97
C GLN A 363 -35.99 32.45 -51.76
N LEU A 364 -34.81 32.47 -51.10
CA LEU A 364 -33.72 31.45 -51.02
C LEU A 364 -32.55 32.13 -50.24
N GLU A 365 -31.93 31.59 -49.20
CA GLU A 365 -31.12 30.36 -49.00
C GLU A 365 -29.63 30.49 -49.44
N GLU A 366 -28.74 29.80 -48.70
CA GLU A 366 -27.30 29.54 -48.96
C GLU A 366 -26.28 30.71 -48.84
N LYS A 367 -24.96 30.51 -48.61
CA LYS A 367 -24.20 29.59 -47.69
C LYS A 367 -22.67 29.86 -47.77
N TRP A 368 -21.93 29.51 -46.71
CA TRP A 368 -20.44 29.39 -46.68
C TRP A 368 -19.65 30.68 -47.05
N THR A 369 -18.30 30.79 -47.04
CA THR A 369 -17.16 29.95 -46.60
C THR A 369 -16.28 30.77 -45.61
N GLN A 370 -15.68 30.24 -44.53
CA GLN A 370 -14.52 29.32 -44.48
C GLN A 370 -13.29 29.81 -45.29
N VAL A 371 -12.24 30.26 -44.58
CA VAL A 371 -10.83 30.32 -45.02
C VAL A 371 -9.96 29.94 -43.81
N ASN A 372 -8.85 29.22 -44.03
CA ASN A 372 -8.04 28.60 -42.98
C ASN A 372 -6.54 28.63 -43.34
N THR A 373 -5.68 29.05 -42.40
CA THR A 373 -4.20 28.92 -42.39
C THR A 373 -3.73 29.14 -40.93
N ASN A 374 -3.04 28.25 -40.21
CA ASN A 374 -1.79 27.47 -40.42
C ASN A 374 -0.53 28.15 -39.83
N ASP A 375 0.04 27.45 -38.83
CA ASP A 375 1.46 27.16 -38.53
C ASP A 375 2.53 28.25 -38.32
N LEU A 376 3.26 28.15 -37.19
CA LEU A 376 4.74 28.04 -37.18
C LEU A 376 5.28 27.42 -35.87
N LEU A 377 6.61 27.23 -35.78
CA LEU A 377 7.34 26.22 -34.97
C LEU A 377 8.33 26.82 -33.92
N GLU A 378 8.67 25.99 -32.91
CA GLU A 378 10.02 25.80 -32.25
C GLU A 378 10.73 26.98 -31.50
N ALA A 379 11.70 26.78 -30.57
CA ALA A 379 12.12 25.65 -29.70
C ALA A 379 13.22 26.08 -28.65
N THR A 380 13.67 25.12 -27.81
CA THR A 380 15.02 24.98 -27.17
C THR A 380 15.28 25.46 -25.70
N ALA A 381 16.22 24.78 -25.01
CA ALA A 381 16.74 25.00 -23.62
C ALA A 381 18.27 25.39 -23.67
N PRO A 382 19.24 25.11 -22.75
CA PRO A 382 19.31 24.42 -21.41
C PRO A 382 20.23 25.11 -20.33
N SER A 383 20.62 24.44 -19.20
CA SER A 383 21.98 24.44 -18.52
C SER A 383 21.99 23.85 -17.07
N GLU A 384 23.17 23.60 -16.45
CA GLU A 384 23.43 22.84 -15.18
C GLU A 384 24.28 23.58 -14.09
N ARG A 385 24.31 23.09 -12.81
CA ARG A 385 25.51 22.73 -11.96
C ARG A 385 25.24 22.45 -10.45
N SER A 386 26.25 21.98 -9.68
CA SER A 386 26.24 21.43 -8.28
C SER A 386 27.19 22.20 -7.30
N LEU A 387 27.59 21.84 -6.04
CA LEU A 387 27.82 20.56 -5.30
C LEU A 387 28.08 20.81 -3.75
N ALA A 388 28.23 19.73 -2.92
CA ALA A 388 28.99 19.60 -1.63
C ALA A 388 28.23 19.44 -0.26
N THR A 389 28.97 19.11 0.83
CA THR A 389 28.50 18.35 2.05
C THR A 389 28.98 18.95 3.43
N ILE A 390 29.11 18.34 4.64
CA ILE A 390 29.47 16.96 5.12
C ILE A 390 28.72 16.41 6.40
N PRO A 391 28.96 16.76 7.70
CA PRO A 391 28.80 15.81 8.85
C PRO A 391 27.81 16.25 9.98
N GLU A 392 27.43 15.52 11.03
CA GLU A 392 27.38 14.10 11.45
C GLU A 392 27.19 14.08 13.01
N LYS A 393 26.19 13.36 13.59
CA LYS A 393 26.40 12.53 14.81
C LYS A 393 25.23 11.62 15.23
N VAL A 394 25.57 10.54 15.95
CA VAL A 394 24.70 9.40 16.29
C VAL A 394 24.73 9.07 17.80
N ILE A 395 23.59 8.61 18.33
CA ILE A 395 23.35 7.82 19.55
C ILE A 395 22.10 6.95 19.27
N GLU A 396 22.08 5.72 19.78
CA GLU A 396 21.23 4.58 19.39
C GLU A 396 20.05 4.30 20.35
N THR A 397 19.17 3.34 19.99
CA THR A 397 18.19 2.69 20.90
C THR A 397 18.29 1.15 20.80
N THR A 398 17.73 0.42 21.77
CA THR A 398 17.99 -1.01 22.00
C THR A 398 16.89 -1.96 21.54
N PHE A 399 17.28 -3.12 21.01
CA PHE A 399 16.40 -4.11 20.38
C PHE A 399 15.69 -5.07 21.34
N SER A 400 14.53 -5.56 20.89
CA SER A 400 13.86 -6.77 21.39
C SER A 400 13.76 -7.84 20.27
N LEU A 401 13.38 -9.08 20.60
CA LEU A 401 13.37 -10.22 19.65
C LEU A 401 11.96 -10.55 19.12
N TYR A 402 11.93 -11.05 17.88
CA TYR A 402 10.72 -11.23 17.07
C TYR A 402 10.75 -12.57 16.29
N PRO A 403 9.59 -13.09 15.83
CA PRO A 403 9.49 -14.32 15.03
C PRO A 403 10.25 -14.29 13.70
N LYS A 404 10.44 -15.50 13.15
CA LYS A 404 11.27 -15.80 11.98
C LYS A 404 10.54 -16.73 11.01
N LEU A 405 10.61 -16.42 9.72
CA LEU A 405 10.44 -17.38 8.63
C LEU A 405 11.72 -18.22 8.49
N LYS A 406 11.56 -19.38 7.86
CA LYS A 406 12.59 -20.00 7.03
C LYS A 406 12.04 -20.17 5.61
N THR A 407 12.88 -19.89 4.63
CA THR A 407 12.67 -20.19 3.20
C THR A 407 13.50 -21.40 2.85
#